data_AF-A0A2N2E243-F1
#
_entry.id   AF-A0A2N2E243-F1
#
_cell.length_a   1.000
_cell.length_b   1.000
_cell.length_c   1.000
_cell.angle_alpha   90.00
_cell.angle_beta   90.00
_cell.angle_gamma   90.00
#
_symmetry.space_group_name_H-M   'P 1'
#
loop_
_entity.id
_entity.type
_entity.pdbx_description
1 polymer ?
#
loop_
_entity_poly.entity_id
_entity_poly.type
_entity_poly.pdbx_seq_one_letter_code
_entity_poly.pdbx_strand_id
1 'polypeptide(L)'
;KNHAYGKQDDYFNEPDLIGWVRHGDQDHPHKLAVVISTKERKSIRMFLGDSEHGKVYADFTGNCLDKITIDDQNYGEFPAEPKSISVWVEDGINLQQQST
;
A
#
# COMPACT_ATOMS: atom_id res chain seq x y z
N LYS A 1 -14.97 -3.50 6.44
CA LYS A 1 -14.98 -4.48 5.33
C LYS A 1 -14.92 -3.76 3.97
N ASN A 2 -14.38 -2.53 3.91
CA ASN A 2 -14.73 -1.55 2.86
C ASN A 2 -13.51 -0.73 2.41
N HIS A 3 -12.35 -1.36 2.12
CA HIS A 3 -11.13 -0.58 1.80
C HIS A 3 -10.36 -1.08 0.60
N ALA A 4 -10.76 -2.19 -0.04
CA ALA A 4 -10.03 -2.81 -1.13
C ALA A 4 -10.90 -2.85 -2.40
N TYR A 5 -11.00 -1.70 -3.06
CA TYR A 5 -11.84 -1.49 -4.24
C TYR A 5 -11.00 -1.20 -5.49
N GLY A 6 -11.64 -1.27 -6.65
CA GLY A 6 -11.00 -0.95 -7.93
C GLY A 6 -10.00 -1.96 -8.48
N LYS A 7 -9.31 -1.52 -9.55
CA LYS A 7 -8.27 -2.28 -10.26
C LYS A 7 -7.14 -2.70 -9.32
N GLN A 8 -6.58 -3.88 -9.57
CA GLN A 8 -5.42 -4.40 -8.87
C GLN A 8 -4.23 -4.48 -9.81
N ASP A 9 -3.06 -4.09 -9.33
CA ASP A 9 -1.77 -4.35 -9.99
C ASP A 9 -0.90 -5.22 -9.06
N ASP A 10 -0.49 -6.38 -9.56
CA ASP A 10 0.23 -7.42 -8.81
C ASP A 10 1.73 -7.39 -9.06
N TYR A 11 2.52 -7.61 -8.01
CA TYR A 11 3.98 -7.66 -8.02
C TYR A 11 4.45 -8.97 -7.37
N PHE A 12 4.37 -10.08 -8.12
CA PHE A 12 4.67 -11.44 -7.64
C PHE A 12 5.96 -12.01 -8.23
N ASN A 13 7.00 -11.18 -8.23
CA ASN A 13 8.25 -11.48 -8.93
C ASN A 13 9.29 -12.17 -8.03
N GLU A 14 9.07 -12.20 -6.72
CA GLU A 14 9.96 -12.83 -5.75
C GLU A 14 9.24 -13.93 -4.95
N PRO A 15 9.93 -15.03 -4.60
CA PRO A 15 9.31 -16.16 -3.91
C PRO A 15 8.97 -15.89 -2.44
N ASP A 16 9.66 -14.94 -1.80
CA ASP A 16 9.49 -14.61 -0.38
C ASP A 16 9.04 -13.16 -0.11
N LEU A 17 8.77 -12.40 -1.18
CA LEU A 17 8.23 -11.04 -1.13
C LEU A 17 7.19 -10.88 -2.24
N ILE A 18 5.96 -10.55 -1.85
CA ILE A 18 4.90 -10.22 -2.80
C ILE A 18 4.25 -8.90 -2.40
N GLY A 19 3.71 -8.19 -3.38
CA GLY A 19 2.89 -7.02 -3.13
C GLY A 19 1.84 -6.80 -4.20
N TRP A 20 0.84 -5.99 -3.88
CA TRP A 20 -0.16 -5.54 -4.84
C TRP A 20 -0.73 -4.20 -4.43
N VAL A 21 -1.21 -3.44 -5.41
CA VAL A 21 -1.88 -2.15 -5.22
C VAL A 21 -3.35 -2.29 -5.59
N ARG A 22 -4.25 -1.76 -4.75
CA ARG A 22 -5.65 -1.53 -5.12
C ARG A 22 -5.85 -0.05 -5.39
N HIS A 23 -6.33 0.25 -6.59
CA HIS A 23 -6.48 1.61 -7.10
C HIS A 23 -7.79 2.28 -6.73
N GLY A 24 -8.65 1.68 -5.91
CA GLY A 24 -9.93 2.28 -5.59
C GLY A 24 -10.84 2.47 -6.81
N ASP A 25 -12.06 2.94 -6.59
CA ASP A 25 -13.01 3.27 -7.65
C ASP A 25 -13.64 4.65 -7.43
N GLN A 26 -14.70 4.97 -8.18
CA GLN A 26 -15.36 6.27 -8.09
C GLN A 26 -15.94 6.55 -6.71
N ASP A 27 -16.45 5.52 -6.04
CA ASP A 27 -17.07 5.64 -4.72
C ASP A 27 -16.03 5.50 -3.59
N HIS A 28 -14.89 4.85 -3.89
CA HIS A 28 -13.80 4.58 -2.95
C HIS A 28 -12.46 5.02 -3.55
N PRO A 29 -12.16 6.33 -3.56
CA PRO A 29 -11.03 6.87 -4.33
C PRO A 29 -9.65 6.55 -3.73
N HIS A 30 -9.60 6.02 -2.52
CA HIS A 30 -8.34 5.78 -1.80
C HIS A 30 -7.63 4.53 -2.26
N LYS A 31 -6.29 4.61 -2.28
CA LYS A 31 -5.45 3.50 -2.71
C LYS A 31 -4.92 2.78 -1.50
N LEU A 32 -4.59 1.51 -1.70
CA LEU A 32 -3.85 0.75 -0.72
C LEU A 32 -2.75 -0.05 -1.41
N ALA A 33 -1.62 -0.17 -0.73
CA ALA A 33 -0.57 -1.10 -1.10
C ALA A 33 -0.49 -2.19 -0.03
N VAL A 34 -0.41 -3.45 -0.44
CA VAL A 34 -0.16 -4.57 0.48
C VAL A 34 1.18 -5.17 0.15
N VAL A 35 1.94 -5.51 1.18
CA VAL A 35 3.22 -6.21 1.04
C VAL A 35 3.31 -7.33 2.06
N ILE A 36 3.84 -8.47 1.65
CA ILE A 36 4.00 -9.65 2.49
C ILE A 36 5.43 -10.16 2.32
N SER A 37 6.13 -10.36 3.42
CA SER A 37 7.40 -11.09 3.45
C SER A 37 7.26 -12.36 4.29
N THR A 38 7.82 -13.46 3.81
CA THR A 38 7.81 -14.75 4.52
C THR A 38 9.14 -15.08 5.20
N LYS A 39 10.18 -14.23 5.05
CA LYS A 39 11.51 -14.50 5.59
C LYS A 39 12.10 -13.32 6.34
N GLU A 40 12.56 -12.32 5.61
CA GLU A 40 13.37 -11.20 6.10
C GLU A 40 12.74 -9.87 5.69
N ARG A 41 13.23 -8.77 6.27
CA ARG A 41 12.74 -7.45 5.90
C ARG A 41 13.16 -7.15 4.47
N LYS A 42 12.20 -6.84 3.60
CA LYS A 42 12.45 -6.42 2.21
C LYS A 42 11.43 -5.37 1.80
N SER A 43 11.79 -4.59 0.79
CA SER A 43 10.91 -3.58 0.21
C SER A 43 10.58 -3.91 -1.24
N ILE A 44 9.37 -3.54 -1.65
CA ILE A 44 8.92 -3.65 -3.04
C ILE A 44 8.50 -2.29 -3.56
N ARG A 45 9.00 -1.93 -4.74
CA ARG A 45 8.65 -0.67 -5.41
C ARG A 45 7.38 -0.86 -6.23
N MET A 46 6.33 -0.11 -5.91
CA MET A 46 5.02 -0.24 -6.54
C MET A 46 4.45 1.11 -6.97
N PHE A 47 3.76 1.13 -8.11
CA PHE A 47 3.07 2.31 -8.66
C PHE A 47 1.67 2.46 -8.04
N LEU A 48 1.35 3.65 -7.55
CA LEU A 48 0.11 3.92 -6.80
C LEU A 48 -0.98 4.61 -7.62
N GLY A 49 -0.66 5.11 -8.81
CA GLY A 49 -1.58 5.86 -9.67
C GLY A 49 -1.12 7.30 -9.90
N ASP A 50 -1.59 7.92 -10.98
CA ASP A 50 -1.04 9.19 -11.52
C ASP A 50 -1.18 10.43 -10.59
N SER A 51 -1.94 10.31 -9.49
CA SER A 51 -2.29 11.41 -8.58
C SER A 51 -1.71 11.26 -7.16
N GLU A 52 -0.69 10.43 -6.98
CA GLU A 52 -0.23 10.01 -5.64
C GLU A 52 1.12 10.62 -5.23
N HIS A 53 1.87 11.23 -6.14
CA HIS A 53 3.13 11.93 -5.87
C HIS A 53 3.02 12.89 -4.67
N GLY A 54 4.01 12.82 -3.78
CA GLY A 54 4.14 13.68 -2.60
C GLY A 54 3.27 13.25 -1.42
N LYS A 55 2.34 12.30 -1.60
CA LYS A 55 1.56 11.76 -0.48
C LYS A 55 2.41 10.86 0.40
N VAL A 56 2.02 10.77 1.66
CA VAL A 56 2.66 9.92 2.67
C VAL A 56 1.75 8.74 2.96
N TYR A 57 2.32 7.54 3.06
CA TYR A 57 1.65 6.31 3.40
C TYR A 57 2.18 5.74 4.71
N ALA A 58 1.30 5.10 5.48
CA ALA A 58 1.60 4.47 6.76
C ALA A 58 1.01 3.06 6.84
N ASP A 59 1.67 2.17 7.59
CA ASP A 59 1.21 0.81 7.78
C ASP A 59 0.04 0.76 8.78
N PHE A 60 -1.15 0.46 8.26
CA PHE A 60 -2.38 0.30 9.00
C PHE A 60 -2.36 -0.93 9.94
N THR A 61 -1.54 -1.93 9.65
CA THR A 61 -1.43 -3.14 10.49
C THR A 61 -0.56 -2.93 11.72
N GLY A 62 0.22 -1.85 11.77
CA GLY A 62 1.11 -1.51 12.88
C GLY A 62 2.38 -2.37 12.95
N ASN A 63 2.71 -3.13 11.91
CA ASN A 63 3.92 -3.94 11.88
C ASN A 63 5.17 -3.08 11.60
N CYS A 64 5.03 -2.07 10.73
CA CYS A 64 6.09 -1.13 10.41
C CYS A 64 5.73 0.30 10.86
N LEU A 65 6.67 1.02 11.47
CA LEU A 65 6.48 2.41 11.90
C LEU A 65 6.95 3.46 10.88
N ASP A 66 7.50 2.99 9.76
CA ASP A 66 8.01 3.87 8.71
C ASP A 66 6.88 4.67 8.03
N LYS A 67 7.27 5.78 7.41
CA LYS A 67 6.42 6.60 6.55
C LYS A 67 7.00 6.61 5.15
N ILE A 68 6.19 6.24 4.16
CA ILE A 68 6.61 6.15 2.76
C ILE A 68 6.09 7.37 2.02
N THR A 69 6.98 8.18 1.47
CA THR A 69 6.59 9.29 0.59
C THR A 69 6.63 8.80 -0.86
N ILE A 70 5.54 9.04 -1.59
CA ILE A 70 5.44 8.67 -3.01
C ILE A 70 6.27 9.64 -3.85
N ASP A 71 7.13 9.09 -4.71
CA ASP A 71 8.02 9.86 -5.56
C ASP A 71 7.31 10.56 -6.74
N ASP A 72 8.06 11.38 -7.47
CA ASP A 72 7.59 12.14 -8.64
C ASP A 72 7.10 11.26 -9.80
N GLN A 73 7.41 9.96 -9.77
CA GLN A 73 6.96 8.97 -10.75
C GLN A 73 5.72 8.20 -10.27
N ASN A 74 5.16 8.59 -9.12
CA ASN A 74 4.05 7.93 -8.43
C ASN A 74 4.37 6.51 -7.92
N TYR A 75 5.64 6.24 -7.61
CA TYR A 75 6.07 5.00 -6.97
C TYR A 75 6.37 5.21 -5.48
N GLY A 76 6.06 4.19 -4.68
CA GLY A 76 6.53 4.07 -3.30
C GLY A 76 7.40 2.82 -3.13
N GLU A 77 8.35 2.88 -2.21
CA GLU A 77 9.15 1.74 -1.79
C GLU A 77 8.60 1.21 -0.46
N PHE A 78 7.82 0.13 -0.52
CA PHE A 78 7.03 -0.35 0.61
C PHE A 78 7.72 -1.51 1.32
N PRO A 79 8.13 -1.34 2.60
CA PRO A 79 8.75 -2.41 3.36
C PRO A 79 7.72 -3.39 3.91
N ALA A 80 8.09 -4.67 3.91
CA ALA A 80 7.46 -5.72 4.71
C ALA A 80 8.44 -6.18 5.78
N GLU A 81 8.00 -6.21 7.04
CA GLU A 81 8.79 -6.79 8.13
C GLU A 81 8.92 -8.31 7.98
N PRO A 82 9.92 -8.96 8.60
CA PRO A 82 10.10 -10.41 8.55
C PRO A 82 8.82 -11.16 8.96
N LYS A 83 8.35 -12.09 8.11
CA LYS A 83 7.19 -12.95 8.38
C LYS A 83 5.92 -12.16 8.71
N SER A 84 5.70 -11.05 8.02
CA SER A 84 4.60 -10.13 8.27
C SER A 84 3.81 -9.79 7.00
N ILE A 85 2.67 -9.15 7.21
CA ILE A 85 1.89 -8.46 6.20
C ILE A 85 1.72 -7.00 6.64
N SER A 86 1.98 -6.05 5.75
CA SER A 86 1.72 -4.64 5.98
C SER A 86 0.74 -4.11 4.95
N VAL A 87 -0.20 -3.28 5.41
CA VAL A 87 -1.21 -2.63 4.57
C VAL A 87 -0.98 -1.15 4.65
N TRP A 88 -0.46 -0.58 3.57
CA TRP A 88 -0.10 0.81 3.45
C TRP A 88 -1.29 1.60 2.92
N VAL A 89 -1.69 2.63 3.67
CA VAL A 89 -2.76 3.58 3.31
C VAL A 89 -2.24 5.01 3.47
N GLU A 90 -2.86 5.96 2.76
CA GLU A 90 -2.53 7.39 2.90
C GLU A 90 -2.60 7.81 4.37
N ASP A 91 -1.57 8.50 4.85
CA ASP A 91 -1.43 8.86 6.26
C ASP A 91 -2.48 9.88 6.69
N GLY A 92 -3.03 9.70 7.88
CA GLY A 92 -4.09 10.56 8.41
C GLY A 92 -5.48 10.36 7.78
N ILE A 93 -5.64 9.36 6.91
CA ILE A 93 -6.94 9.07 6.30
C ILE A 93 -7.93 8.47 7.32
N ASN A 94 -9.15 9.01 7.36
CA ASN A 94 -10.22 8.43 8.17
C ASN A 94 -11.04 7.44 7.33
N LEU A 95 -10.70 6.16 7.44
CA LEU A 95 -11.35 5.08 6.70
C LEU A 95 -12.82 4.81 7.12
N GLN A 96 -13.35 5.44 8.18
CA GLN A 96 -14.71 5.17 8.67
C GLN A 96 -15.83 5.94 7.94
N GLN A 97 -15.53 6.92 7.08
CA GLN A 97 -16.55 7.80 6.49
C GLN A 97 -17.13 7.34 5.13
N GLN A 98 -16.72 6.19 4.60
CA GLN A 98 -17.10 5.75 3.25
C GLN A 98 -18.20 4.67 3.26
N SER A 99 -19.15 4.76 4.17
CA SER A 99 -20.29 3.84 4.22
C SER A 99 -21.55 4.65 4.49
N THR A 100 -22.06 5.29 3.45
CA THR A 100 -23.43 5.83 3.40
C THR A 100 -24.11 5.32 2.14
#